data_AF-A0A1H3WLW0-F1
#
_entry.id   AF-A0A1H3WLW0-F1
#
_cell.length_a   1.000
_cell.length_b   1.000
_cell.length_c   1.000
_cell.angle_alpha   90.00
_cell.angle_beta   90.00
_cell.angle_gamma   90.00
#
_symmetry.space_group_name_H-M   'P 1'
#
loop_
_entity.id
_entity.type
_entity.pdbx_description
1 polymer ?
#
loop_
_entity_poly.entity_id
_entity_poly.type
_entity_poly.pdbx_seq_one_letter_code
_entity_poly.pdbx_strand_id
1 'polypeptide(L)' 'MSKVKIKLNKSEVRGLLKSPEIAASCKEQADAVAGRAGEGYSVEQRNYPERTGYVVSAESKEAGLDNMRHNTLLKALGI' A
#
# COMPACT_ATOMS: atom_id res chain seq x y z
N MET A 1 3.73 -28.38 32.43
CA MET A 1 3.95 -27.54 31.24
C MET A 1 4.00 -26.08 31.69
N SER A 2 5.21 -25.59 31.98
CA SER A 2 5.46 -24.20 32.38
C SER A 2 4.99 -23.26 31.26
N LYS A 3 4.38 -22.12 31.61
CA LYS A 3 3.86 -21.14 30.63
C LYS A 3 5.01 -20.56 29.79
N VAL A 4 5.24 -21.10 28.59
CA VAL A 4 6.17 -20.52 27.60
C VAL A 4 5.58 -19.19 27.10
N LYS A 5 6.33 -18.10 27.26
CA LYS A 5 5.96 -16.78 26.73
C LYS A 5 6.80 -16.48 25.49
N ILE A 6 6.17 -16.54 24.33
CA ILE A 6 6.77 -16.09 23.07
C ILE A 6 6.53 -14.57 22.97
N LYS A 7 7.61 -13.80 22.79
CA LYS A 7 7.54 -12.35 22.58
C LYS A 7 8.03 -12.02 21.17
N LEU A 8 7.24 -11.23 20.45
CA LEU A 8 7.61 -10.75 19.13
C LEU A 8 8.79 -9.78 19.22
N ASN A 9 9.82 -10.00 18.42
CA ASN A 9 10.91 -9.05 18.28
C ASN A 9 10.47 -7.86 17.41
N LYS A 10 9.88 -6.86 18.04
CA LYS A 10 9.33 -5.68 17.35
C LYS A 10 10.38 -4.89 16.55
N SER A 11 11.66 -4.91 16.98
CA SER A 11 12.74 -4.21 16.28
C SER A 11 13.01 -4.86 14.93
N GLU A 12 13.23 -6.17 14.93
CA GLU A 12 13.52 -6.92 13.70
C GLU A 12 12.32 -6.97 12.76
N VAL A 13 11.11 -7.06 13.30
CA VAL A 13 9.88 -6.95 12.47
C VAL A 13 9.82 -5.60 11.76
N ARG A 14 10.19 -4.50 12.42
CA ARG A 14 10.26 -3.18 11.75
C ARG A 14 11.39 -3.12 10.72
N GLY A 15 12.51 -3.80 10.97
CA GLY A 15 13.57 -3.95 9.97
C GLY A 15 13.05 -4.67 8.72
N LEU A 16 12.35 -5.79 8.90
CA LEU A 16 11.70 -6.54 7.84
C LEU A 16 10.66 -5.68 7.09
N LEU A 17 9.81 -4.92 7.78
CA LEU A 17 8.80 -4.06 7.14
C LEU A 17 9.39 -2.88 6.35
N LYS A 18 10.69 -2.63 6.46
CA LYS A 18 11.43 -1.63 5.66
C LYS A 18 12.30 -2.26 4.58
N SER A 19 12.32 -3.59 4.50
CA SER A 19 13.13 -4.33 3.54
C SER A 19 12.70 -4.05 2.09
N PRO A 20 13.63 -4.11 1.13
CA PRO A 20 13.31 -3.91 -0.29
C PRO A 20 12.34 -4.96 -0.82
N GLU A 21 12.35 -6.17 -0.27
CA GLU A 21 11.42 -7.25 -0.66
C GLU A 21 9.97 -6.90 -0.29
N ILE A 22 9.75 -6.36 0.92
CA ILE A 22 8.43 -5.86 1.33
C ILE A 22 8.03 -4.65 0.50
N ALA A 23 8.96 -3.73 0.20
CA ALA A 23 8.68 -2.61 -0.68
C ALA A 23 8.23 -3.09 -2.07
N ALA A 24 8.94 -4.05 -2.67
CA ALA A 24 8.59 -4.60 -3.98
C ALA A 24 7.21 -5.24 -3.99
N SER A 25 6.87 -6.02 -2.96
CA SER A 25 5.54 -6.64 -2.85
C SER A 25 4.43 -5.60 -2.66
N CYS A 26 4.65 -4.56 -1.85
CA CYS A 26 3.70 -3.45 -1.73
C CYS A 26 3.55 -2.68 -3.05
N LYS A 27 4.64 -2.51 -3.81
CA LYS A 27 4.62 -1.85 -5.11
C LYS A 27 3.79 -2.64 -6.11
N GLU A 28 3.99 -3.95 -6.20
CA GLU A 28 3.22 -4.83 -7.09
C GLU A 28 1.71 -4.70 -6.85
N GLN A 29 1.30 -4.71 -5.58
CA GLN A 29 -0.11 -4.52 -5.23
C GLN A 29 -0.63 -3.13 -5.61
N ALA A 30 0.16 -2.09 -5.36
CA ALA A 30 -0.23 -0.71 -5.71
C ALA A 30 -0.31 -0.50 -7.23
N ASP A 31 0.65 -1.02 -7.99
CA ASP A 31 0.66 -0.99 -9.46
C ASP A 31 -0.55 -1.74 -10.02
N ALA A 32 -0.93 -2.89 -9.42
CA ALA A 32 -2.14 -3.61 -9.80
C ALA A 32 -3.44 -2.83 -9.53
N VAL A 33 -3.51 -2.08 -8.41
CA VAL A 33 -4.66 -1.22 -8.09
C VAL A 33 -4.72 -0.04 -9.05
N ALA A 34 -3.59 0.63 -9.32
CA ALA A 34 -3.52 1.73 -10.28
C ALA A 34 -3.93 1.28 -11.69
N GLY A 35 -3.46 0.10 -12.13
CA GLY A 35 -3.86 -0.48 -13.40
C GLY A 35 -5.36 -0.76 -13.52
N ARG A 36 -6.02 -1.12 -12.41
CA ARG A 36 -7.49 -1.26 -12.37
C ARG A 36 -8.22 0.09 -12.32
N ALA A 37 -7.64 1.10 -11.67
CA ALA A 37 -8.21 2.43 -11.56
C ALA A 37 -8.17 3.20 -12.90
N GLY A 38 -7.15 2.95 -13.72
CA GLY A 38 -7.03 3.49 -15.07
C GLY A 38 -6.14 4.73 -15.16
N GLU A 39 -6.32 5.51 -16.22
CA GLU A 39 -5.50 6.68 -16.53
C GLU A 39 -5.69 7.81 -15.50
N GLY A 40 -4.61 8.54 -15.21
CA GLY A 40 -4.62 9.66 -14.26
C GLY A 40 -4.48 9.26 -12.79
N TYR A 41 -4.29 7.97 -12.50
CA TYR A 41 -3.90 7.46 -11.19
C TYR A 41 -2.41 7.10 -11.17
N SER A 42 -1.71 7.50 -10.11
CA SER A 42 -0.29 7.26 -9.95
C SER A 42 0.01 6.52 -8.65
N VAL A 43 1.20 5.90 -8.63
CA VAL A 43 1.71 5.12 -7.51
C VAL A 43 2.95 5.80 -6.96
N GLU A 44 2.90 6.20 -5.69
CA GLU A 44 4.03 6.82 -5.00
C GLU A 44 4.50 5.98 -3.81
N GLN A 45 5.82 5.88 -3.65
CA GLN A 45 6.38 5.24 -2.46
C GLN A 45 6.26 6.18 -1.26
N ARG A 46 5.80 5.64 -0.13
CA ARG A 46 5.68 6.36 1.13
C ARG A 46 6.43 5.64 2.24
N ASN A 47 7.39 6.36 2.81
CA ASN A 47 8.21 5.85 3.91
C ASN A 47 7.64 6.32 5.25
N TYR A 48 7.41 5.37 6.15
CA TYR A 48 6.96 5.61 7.51
C TYR A 48 8.08 5.24 8.50
N PRO A 49 8.07 5.80 9.74
CA PRO A 49 9.06 5.46 10.76
C PRO A 49 9.15 3.96 11.07
N GLU A 50 8.06 3.22 10.93
CA GLU A 50 7.95 1.80 11.25
C GLU A 50 7.89 0.85 10.05
N ARG A 51 7.62 1.34 8.83
CA ARG A 51 7.39 0.51 7.63
C ARG A 51 7.58 1.27 6.32
N THR A 52 7.71 0.56 5.21
CA THR A 52 7.53 1.12 3.87
C THR A 52 6.11 0.83 3.36
N GLY A 53 5.70 1.51 2.30
CA GLY A 53 4.41 1.31 1.65
C GLY A 53 4.30 2.13 0.38
N TYR A 54 3.20 1.93 -0.34
CA TYR A 54 2.86 2.67 -1.55
C TYR A 54 1.46 3.24 -1.44
N VAL A 55 1.24 4.39 -2.06
CA VAL A 55 -0.04 5.08 -2.13
C VAL A 55 -0.46 5.16 -3.58
N VAL A 56 -1.73 4.85 -3.85
CA VAL A 56 -2.37 5.08 -5.15
C VAL A 56 -3.27 6.29 -5.02
N SER A 57 -3.06 7.31 -5.85
CA SER A 57 -3.82 8.56 -5.81
C SER A 57 -4.18 9.05 -7.21
N ALA A 58 -5.28 9.79 -7.30
CA ALA A 58 -5.62 10.53 -8.50
C ALA A 58 -4.71 11.76 -8.64
N GLU A 59 -3.96 11.85 -9.73
CA GLU A 59 -3.04 12.94 -10.01
C GLU A 59 -3.68 14.02 -10.90
N SER A 60 -4.62 13.63 -11.77
CA SER A 60 -5.36 14.56 -12.60
C SER A 60 -6.70 14.98 -11.98
N LYS A 61 -7.18 16.18 -12.34
CA LYS A 61 -8.52 16.65 -11.94
C LYS A 61 -9.63 15.71 -12.43
N GLU A 62 -9.43 15.12 -13.61
CA GLU A 62 -10.37 14.18 -14.22
C GLU A 62 -10.44 12.88 -13.41
N ALA A 63 -9.29 12.30 -13.05
CA ALA A 63 -9.22 11.12 -12.19
C ALA A 63 -9.79 11.41 -10.78
N GLY A 64 -9.57 12.63 -10.26
CA GLY A 64 -10.16 13.04 -8.99
C GLY A 64 -11.69 13.08 -9.03
N LEU A 65 -12.26 13.62 -10.12
CA LEU A 65 -13.72 13.64 -10.34
C LEU A 65 -14.28 12.24 -10.58
N ASP A 66 -13.58 11.43 -11.37
CA ASP A 66 -13.93 10.03 -11.62
C ASP A 66 -13.99 9.24 -10.30
N ASN A 67 -12.93 9.29 -9.50
CA ASN A 67 -12.89 8.62 -8.20
C ASN A 67 -14.04 9.06 -7.29
N MET A 68 -14.32 10.36 -7.23
CA MET A 68 -15.37 10.93 -6.37
C MET A 68 -16.78 10.51 -6.82
N ARG A 69 -17.01 10.35 -8.13
CA ARG A 69 -18.33 9.99 -8.68
C ARG A 69 -18.56 8.48 -8.75
N HIS A 70 -17.50 7.71 -8.96
CA HIS A 70 -17.59 6.30 -9.30
C HIS A 70 -16.97 5.38 -8.25
N ASN A 71 -16.36 5.92 -7.19
CA ASN A 71 -15.65 5.19 -6.15
C ASN A 71 -14.55 4.30 -6.74
N THR A 72 -13.85 4.80 -7.74
CA THR A 72 -12.92 4.03 -8.58
C THR A 72 -11.83 3.34 -7.76
N LEU A 73 -11.19 4.03 -6.80
CA LEU A 73 -10.17 3.41 -5.95
C LEU A 73 -10.74 2.34 -5.01
N LEU A 74 -11.95 2.53 -4.47
CA LEU A 74 -12.59 1.51 -3.61
C LEU A 74 -12.90 0.24 -4.42
N LYS A 75 -13.50 0.41 -5.60
CA LYS A 75 -13.75 -0.71 -6.52
C LYS A 75 -12.46 -1.36 -6.99
N ALA A 76 -11.42 -0.59 -7.29
CA ALA A 76 -10.12 -1.10 -7.66
C ALA A 76 -9.45 -1.87 -6.52
N LEU A 77 -9.75 -1.57 -5.25
CA LEU A 77 -9.32 -2.35 -4.10
C LEU A 77 -10.16 -3.63 -3.88
N GLY A 78 -11.32 -3.73 -4.52
CA GLY A 78 -12.24 -4.87 -4.38
C GLY A 78 -13.15 -4.79 -3.16
N ILE A 79 -13.46 -3.57 -2.70
CA ILE A 79 -14.33 -3.26 -1.56
C ILE A 79 -15.51 -2.39 -1.96
#